data_AF-A0A968T0Q8-F1
#
_entry.id   AF-A0A968T0Q8-F1
#
_cell.length_a   1.000
_cell.length_b   1.000
_cell.length_c   1.000
_cell.angle_alpha   90.00
_cell.angle_beta   90.00
_cell.angle_gamma   90.00
#
_symmetry.space_group_name_H-M   'P 1'
#
loop_
_entity.id
_entity.type
_entity.pdbx_description
1 polymer ?
#
loop_
_entity_poly.entity_id
_entity_poly.type
_entity_poly.pdbx_seq_one_letter_code
_entity_poly.pdbx_strand_id
1 'polypeptide(L)'
;MIRTLALFGILFGTLALRPQITAAVESGQPAVPYTCNKLDYGIYWYSYNDTSQKAYSDGRAIPGFYDPSKPTIIFTHGWERNRVSDGRLAGTNLSEGRTNFAWRLYDTNVAEFWLDQGWNVGLFQWTQLANDRASPGLTFFPSPYFAQSKIWTPDGPAGMRWAKCSKDEYEDRPEFTPGVSVARLFYEAYQDALAQYSGSEIRLAGNSLGAQLVIAMAQIAYTEDQLPSSRRPQRIALLDPYWGPTRGFDYSFMPGGKRPGEISREYVQALKQQGVVFEWVKSSAVNEYNWGDTNEPLIDTISRTDYKLDLPEDSSIWNYHKAGWVLYFWSKDFPAPDECTQSSTPDEGCTPTGRTAYASSNTIERASEIMDPDGDLETSDGGRWEQVTGRTTGTAEDDTFRCIGRCPCSDTALVFDTTASMDGILGDVQTAATSIVGQLFTINPSARIAVVEYRDSEADAFGARTVLPLSTDQGAIVNAINSLTAQGGGDTPEFVLSGVREAIGLDWFDGQTGTILLIGDAAAKDPEPLSGFTTISTINVALANRLVIHGLPQGSAAAASFTPLANGTSGSIFSSSDYPTIVQAVTAACSLPEGCTRIPQLYGMHSVRKL
;
A
#
# COMPACT_ATOMS: atom_id res chain seq x y z
N MET A 1 -20.06 62.33 -24.25
CA MET A 1 -19.90 61.42 -25.41
C MET A 1 -18.64 60.61 -25.18
N ILE A 2 -18.77 59.26 -25.16
CA ILE A 2 -17.71 58.24 -25.36
C ILE A 2 -16.70 58.11 -24.20
N ARG A 3 -16.43 56.97 -23.55
CA ARG A 3 -16.89 55.56 -23.61
C ARG A 3 -16.47 54.91 -22.26
N THR A 4 -17.35 54.09 -21.71
CA THR A 4 -17.08 53.18 -20.58
C THR A 4 -16.44 51.90 -21.12
N LEU A 5 -15.35 51.41 -20.52
CA LEU A 5 -14.89 50.02 -20.69
C LEU A 5 -14.28 49.52 -19.38
N ALA A 6 -14.74 48.32 -19.00
CA ALA A 6 -14.43 47.60 -17.78
C ALA A 6 -13.02 46.99 -17.80
N LEU A 7 -12.41 46.85 -16.63
CA LEU A 7 -11.28 45.95 -16.40
C LEU A 7 -11.62 45.01 -15.23
N PHE A 8 -11.45 43.72 -15.48
CA PHE A 8 -11.58 42.59 -14.56
C PHE A 8 -10.59 42.70 -13.39
N GLY A 9 -11.07 42.57 -12.15
CA GLY A 9 -10.24 42.37 -10.96
C GLY A 9 -10.08 40.89 -10.64
N ILE A 10 -8.85 40.40 -10.71
CA ILE A 10 -8.46 39.05 -10.27
C ILE A 10 -8.28 39.08 -8.75
N LEU A 11 -8.99 38.20 -8.06
CA LEU A 11 -8.94 38.01 -6.60
C LEU A 11 -7.66 37.22 -6.26
N PHE A 12 -6.66 37.87 -5.67
CA PHE A 12 -5.53 37.16 -5.04
C PHE A 12 -5.96 36.67 -3.65
N GLY A 13 -5.94 35.35 -3.46
CA GLY A 13 -6.12 34.70 -2.18
C GLY A 13 -5.03 35.12 -1.19
N THR A 14 -5.45 35.34 0.06
CA THR A 14 -4.63 35.77 1.18
C THR A 14 -3.56 34.74 1.54
N LEU A 15 -2.27 35.11 1.40
CA LEU A 15 -1.17 34.42 2.07
C LEU A 15 -1.36 34.57 3.59
N ALA A 16 -1.59 33.45 4.28
CA ALA A 16 -1.48 33.40 5.73
C ALA A 16 0.01 33.48 6.11
N LEU A 17 0.41 34.59 6.73
CA LEU A 17 1.73 34.76 7.35
C LEU A 17 1.88 33.73 8.49
N ARG A 18 2.85 32.80 8.34
CA ARG A 18 3.25 31.84 9.38
C ARG A 18 3.76 32.60 10.63
N PRO A 19 3.39 32.21 11.85
CA PRO A 19 3.92 32.84 13.06
C PRO A 19 5.38 32.45 13.28
N GLN A 20 6.27 33.44 13.40
CA GLN A 20 7.64 33.24 13.89
C GLN A 20 7.59 32.96 15.40
N ILE A 21 7.74 31.70 15.79
CA ILE A 21 7.94 31.33 17.20
C ILE A 21 9.41 31.59 17.54
N THR A 22 9.65 32.64 18.33
CA THR A 22 10.94 32.89 18.99
C THR A 22 10.90 32.26 20.38
N ALA A 23 11.29 30.98 20.48
CA ALA A 23 11.60 30.34 21.75
C ALA A 23 13.13 30.34 21.94
N ALA A 24 13.59 30.90 23.05
CA ALA A 24 15.00 30.86 23.43
C ALA A 24 15.43 29.41 23.65
N VAL A 25 16.37 28.94 22.82
CA VAL A 25 17.00 27.62 22.91
C VAL A 25 18.00 27.66 24.06
N GLU A 26 17.74 26.95 25.15
CA GLU A 26 18.82 26.50 26.04
C GLU A 26 19.70 25.54 25.24
N SER A 27 20.98 25.90 25.09
CA SER A 27 21.94 25.19 24.26
C SER A 27 22.21 23.78 24.82
N GLY A 28 21.57 22.77 24.25
CA GLY A 28 22.18 21.45 24.14
C GLY A 28 23.57 21.60 23.52
N GLN A 29 24.55 20.84 23.99
CA GLN A 29 25.89 20.85 23.40
C GLN A 29 25.77 20.72 21.87
N PRO A 30 26.32 21.66 21.08
CA PRO A 30 26.28 21.53 19.63
C PRO A 30 26.92 20.20 19.23
N ALA A 31 26.35 19.54 18.22
CA ALA A 31 26.91 18.31 17.69
C ALA A 31 28.42 18.49 17.45
N VAL A 32 29.23 17.52 17.89
CA VAL A 32 30.65 17.49 17.52
C VAL A 32 30.68 17.59 16.00
N PRO A 33 31.36 18.61 15.41
CA PRO A 33 31.43 18.73 13.96
C PRO A 33 31.91 17.42 13.37
N TYR A 34 31.28 16.97 12.28
CA TYR A 34 31.71 15.75 11.63
C TYR A 34 33.21 15.81 11.32
N THR A 35 33.92 14.74 11.68
CA THR A 35 35.30 14.55 11.22
C THR A 35 35.43 13.17 10.60
N CYS A 36 35.82 13.09 9.33
CA CYS A 36 36.14 11.84 8.64
C CYS A 36 37.45 11.16 9.12
N ASN A 37 38.07 11.69 10.18
CA ASN A 37 39.28 11.15 10.83
C ASN A 37 38.98 10.16 11.96
N LYS A 38 37.72 10.06 12.39
CA LYS A 38 37.24 9.06 13.35
C LYS A 38 36.00 8.42 12.77
N LEU A 39 35.77 7.16 13.10
CA LEU A 39 34.52 6.51 12.73
C LEU A 39 33.37 7.18 13.47
N ASP A 40 32.39 7.65 12.71
CA ASP A 40 31.13 8.13 13.24
C ASP A 40 29.95 7.35 12.66
N TYR A 41 29.16 6.81 13.57
CA TYR A 41 27.87 6.17 13.30
C TYR A 41 26.90 6.44 14.44
N GLY A 42 25.61 6.26 14.18
CA GLY A 42 24.56 6.41 15.18
C GLY A 42 23.35 7.14 14.61
N ILE A 43 22.31 7.30 15.43
CA ILE A 43 21.10 8.02 15.06
C ILE A 43 21.30 9.51 15.25
N TYR A 44 20.99 10.27 14.21
CA TYR A 44 20.96 11.73 14.20
C TYR A 44 19.53 12.18 14.02
N TRP A 45 19.03 12.96 14.97
CA TRP A 45 17.71 13.59 14.92
C TRP A 45 17.79 14.87 14.11
N TYR A 46 16.89 15.04 13.14
CA TYR A 46 16.85 16.20 12.26
C TYR A 46 15.77 17.18 12.67
N SER A 47 16.05 18.47 12.47
CA SER A 47 15.13 19.57 12.61
C SER A 47 15.12 20.40 11.32
N TYR A 48 14.32 21.47 11.30
CA TYR A 48 14.21 22.39 10.17
C TYR A 48 15.58 22.93 9.72
N ASN A 49 15.68 23.32 8.44
CA ASN A 49 16.88 23.85 7.80
C ASN A 49 18.07 22.87 7.77
N ASP A 50 17.80 21.57 7.65
CA ASP A 50 18.82 20.50 7.56
C ASP A 50 19.77 20.44 8.77
N THR A 51 19.30 20.88 9.94
CA THR A 51 20.07 20.80 11.19
C THR A 51 19.88 19.44 11.83
N SER A 52 20.93 18.90 12.45
CA SER A 52 20.83 17.61 13.13
C SER A 52 21.62 17.55 14.44
N GLN A 53 21.18 16.66 15.33
CA GLN A 53 21.84 16.37 16.60
C GLN A 53 21.89 14.86 16.84
N LYS A 54 23.07 14.37 17.24
CA LYS A 54 23.23 12.94 17.61
C LYS A 54 22.36 12.60 18.81
N ALA A 55 21.70 11.46 18.76
CA ALA A 55 20.89 10.94 19.85
C ALA A 55 21.71 10.79 21.15
N TYR A 56 21.08 11.08 22.29
CA TYR A 56 21.65 10.74 23.58
C TYR A 56 21.50 9.24 23.85
N SER A 57 22.49 8.65 24.52
CA SER A 57 22.50 7.23 24.86
C SER A 57 21.43 6.82 25.88
N ASP A 58 20.85 7.79 26.59
CA ASP A 58 19.75 7.57 27.54
C ASP A 58 18.37 7.85 26.93
N GLY A 59 18.29 8.12 25.63
CA GLY A 59 17.05 8.33 24.88
C GLY A 59 16.21 9.52 25.35
N ARG A 60 16.79 10.46 26.11
CA ARG A 60 16.05 11.65 26.58
C ARG A 60 15.73 12.60 25.44
N ALA A 61 14.68 13.40 25.63
CA ALA A 61 14.28 14.44 24.70
C ALA A 61 15.42 15.41 24.38
N ILE A 62 15.45 15.89 23.14
CA ILE A 62 16.37 16.91 22.65
C ILE A 62 15.51 18.07 22.14
N PRO A 63 15.45 19.21 22.86
CA PRO A 63 14.63 20.35 22.47
C PRO A 63 14.89 20.76 21.01
N GLY A 64 13.83 20.74 20.19
CA GLY A 64 13.89 21.07 18.77
C GLY A 64 14.26 19.93 17.83
N PHE A 65 14.71 18.78 18.33
CA PHE A 65 15.17 17.65 17.49
C PHE A 65 14.44 16.34 17.76
N TYR A 66 14.14 16.02 19.03
CA TYR A 66 13.53 14.74 19.40
C TYR A 66 12.63 14.87 20.64
N ASP A 67 11.41 14.35 20.51
CA ASP A 67 10.44 14.22 21.58
C ASP A 67 10.01 12.74 21.69
N PRO A 68 10.34 12.04 22.79
CA PRO A 68 10.08 10.61 22.92
C PRO A 68 8.58 10.24 22.86
N SER A 69 7.66 11.20 22.96
CA SER A 69 6.22 10.98 22.88
C SER A 69 5.64 11.05 21.47
N LYS A 70 6.44 11.47 20.48
CA LYS A 70 6.00 11.61 19.08
C LYS A 70 6.21 10.34 18.26
N PRO A 71 5.37 10.06 17.26
CA PRO A 71 5.67 9.03 16.27
C PRO A 71 7.00 9.32 15.58
N THR A 72 7.73 8.28 15.20
CA THR A 72 9.14 8.40 14.82
C THR A 72 9.44 7.63 13.55
N ILE A 73 10.07 8.29 12.57
CA ILE A 73 10.66 7.64 11.40
C ILE A 73 12.18 7.68 11.50
N ILE A 74 12.85 6.56 11.25
CA ILE A 74 14.31 6.48 11.15
C ILE A 74 14.70 5.96 9.77
N PHE A 75 15.41 6.81 9.01
CA PHE A 75 15.92 6.50 7.68
C PHE A 75 17.36 5.99 7.72
N THR A 76 17.73 5.14 6.77
CA THR A 76 19.14 4.83 6.48
C THR A 76 19.39 4.73 4.98
N HIS A 77 20.52 5.29 4.57
CA HIS A 77 20.99 5.32 3.19
C HIS A 77 21.71 4.01 2.80
N GLY A 78 22.02 3.88 1.51
CA GLY A 78 22.78 2.74 0.97
C GLY A 78 24.25 3.04 0.72
N TRP A 79 24.78 2.53 -0.41
CA TRP A 79 26.20 2.63 -0.77
C TRP A 79 26.62 4.06 -1.12
N GLU A 80 27.62 4.59 -0.41
CA GLU A 80 28.06 6.00 -0.53
C GLU A 80 29.49 6.12 -1.09
N ARG A 81 29.79 5.41 -2.18
CA ARG A 81 31.12 5.42 -2.80
C ARG A 81 31.59 6.84 -3.17
N ASN A 82 32.80 7.18 -2.75
CA ASN A 82 33.46 8.49 -2.96
C ASN A 82 32.75 9.67 -2.28
N ARG A 83 32.00 9.45 -1.20
CA ARG A 83 31.19 10.50 -0.55
C ARG A 83 31.78 11.04 0.74
N VAL A 84 32.69 10.31 1.37
CA VAL A 84 33.55 10.86 2.43
C VAL A 84 34.58 11.76 1.74
N SER A 85 34.46 13.07 1.96
CA SER A 85 35.40 14.09 1.46
C SER A 85 35.60 15.15 2.53
N ASP A 86 36.74 15.84 2.51
CA ASP A 86 37.08 16.98 3.38
C ASP A 86 36.24 18.23 3.06
N GLY A 87 34.93 18.15 3.30
CA GLY A 87 33.99 19.28 3.25
C GLY A 87 33.75 19.91 1.87
N ARG A 88 34.10 19.25 0.76
CA ARG A 88 33.95 19.81 -0.59
C ARG A 88 33.45 18.80 -1.62
N LEU A 89 32.14 18.56 -1.63
CA LEU A 89 31.44 18.15 -2.85
C LEU A 89 30.34 19.18 -3.16
N ALA A 90 30.70 20.12 -4.04
CA ALA A 90 29.75 21.00 -4.71
C ALA A 90 28.78 20.16 -5.55
N GLY A 91 27.48 20.42 -5.43
CA GLY A 91 26.46 19.88 -6.34
C GLY A 91 25.73 18.60 -5.93
N THR A 92 26.00 18.00 -4.76
CA THR A 92 25.17 16.89 -4.24
C THR A 92 24.52 17.24 -2.90
N ASN A 93 23.35 16.67 -2.61
CA ASN A 93 22.53 16.80 -1.40
C ASN A 93 23.22 16.37 -0.10
N LEU A 94 24.47 16.75 0.15
CA LEU A 94 25.23 16.31 1.31
C LEU A 94 25.81 17.56 1.99
N SER A 95 25.28 17.93 3.15
CA SER A 95 25.98 18.81 4.09
C SER A 95 27.13 17.99 4.70
N GLU A 96 28.33 18.56 4.74
CA GLU A 96 29.50 17.97 5.41
C GLU A 96 29.96 16.58 4.90
N GLY A 97 29.51 16.10 3.74
CA GLY A 97 29.88 14.77 3.23
C GLY A 97 29.12 13.61 3.86
N ARG A 98 27.93 13.88 4.42
CA ARG A 98 26.97 12.86 4.90
C ARG A 98 25.63 12.97 4.19
N THR A 99 24.89 11.88 4.16
CA THR A 99 23.50 11.87 3.67
C THR A 99 22.63 12.74 4.57
N ASN A 100 21.77 13.54 3.95
CA ASN A 100 20.82 14.43 4.61
C ASN A 100 19.47 14.40 3.88
N PHE A 101 18.52 15.22 4.30
CA PHE A 101 17.16 15.26 3.73
C PHE A 101 16.93 16.39 2.72
N ALA A 102 17.98 17.14 2.37
CA ALA A 102 17.90 18.17 1.36
C ALA A 102 17.76 17.56 -0.04
N TRP A 103 16.85 18.08 -0.85
CA TRP A 103 16.69 17.73 -2.25
C TRP A 103 16.87 18.96 -3.13
N ARG A 104 18.12 19.20 -3.55
CA ARG A 104 18.52 20.42 -4.26
C ARG A 104 17.90 20.58 -5.63
N LEU A 105 17.46 19.49 -6.28
CA LEU A 105 16.80 19.57 -7.58
C LEU A 105 15.48 20.36 -7.51
N TYR A 106 14.79 20.34 -6.37
CA TYR A 106 13.56 21.10 -6.15
C TYR A 106 13.66 22.07 -4.95
N ASP A 107 14.88 22.40 -4.54
CA ASP A 107 15.16 23.34 -3.43
C ASP A 107 14.30 23.10 -2.18
N THR A 108 14.15 21.83 -1.78
CA THR A 108 13.27 21.40 -0.69
C THR A 108 14.00 20.53 0.33
N ASN A 109 13.47 20.40 1.54
CA ASN A 109 13.94 19.46 2.55
C ASN A 109 12.82 18.50 2.94
N VAL A 110 12.96 17.23 2.56
CA VAL A 110 11.87 16.27 2.71
C VAL A 110 11.63 15.79 4.15
N ALA A 111 12.54 16.10 5.09
CA ALA A 111 12.29 15.87 6.51
C ALA A 111 11.23 16.83 7.07
N GLU A 112 11.15 18.05 6.53
CA GLU A 112 10.25 19.08 7.06
C GLU A 112 8.79 18.68 6.93
N PHE A 113 8.42 17.95 5.87
CA PHE A 113 7.07 17.40 5.71
C PHE A 113 6.67 16.42 6.82
N TRP A 114 7.61 15.69 7.40
CA TRP A 114 7.35 14.80 8.52
C TRP A 114 7.29 15.55 9.84
N LEU A 115 8.20 16.53 10.02
CA LEU A 115 8.20 17.42 11.19
C LEU A 115 6.88 18.21 11.29
N ASP A 116 6.38 18.71 10.16
CA ASP A 116 5.10 19.43 10.04
C ASP A 116 3.90 18.55 10.40
N GLN A 117 4.00 17.23 10.15
CA GLN A 117 3.01 16.23 10.58
C GLN A 117 3.23 15.73 12.03
N GLY A 118 4.14 16.35 12.78
CA GLY A 118 4.37 16.04 14.19
C GLY A 118 5.21 14.80 14.46
N TRP A 119 6.02 14.35 13.49
CA TRP A 119 6.92 13.21 13.66
C TRP A 119 8.31 13.62 14.14
N ASN A 120 9.01 12.73 14.83
CA ASN A 120 10.47 12.79 14.89
C ASN A 120 11.06 12.22 13.60
N VAL A 121 12.12 12.85 13.09
CA VAL A 121 12.85 12.39 11.91
C VAL A 121 14.28 12.06 12.29
N GLY A 122 14.64 10.77 12.21
CA GLY A 122 15.98 10.27 12.47
C GLY A 122 16.67 9.77 11.20
N LEU A 123 18.00 9.85 11.17
CA LEU A 123 18.84 9.19 10.17
C LEU A 123 19.92 8.39 10.89
N PHE A 124 19.98 7.08 10.63
CA PHE A 124 21.10 6.26 11.07
C PHE A 124 22.29 6.47 10.12
N GLN A 125 23.26 7.25 10.58
CA GLN A 125 24.46 7.55 9.82
C GLN A 125 25.41 6.35 9.89
N TRP A 126 25.82 5.85 8.74
CA TRP A 126 26.89 4.85 8.59
C TRP A 126 27.78 5.15 7.38
N THR A 127 27.83 6.42 6.96
CA THR A 127 28.45 6.88 5.70
C THR A 127 29.88 6.40 5.50
N GLN A 128 30.71 6.40 6.55
CA GLN A 128 32.11 5.93 6.42
C GLN A 128 32.21 4.42 6.22
N LEU A 129 31.28 3.63 6.79
CA LEU A 129 31.21 2.18 6.59
C LEU A 129 30.58 1.83 5.22
N ALA A 130 29.63 2.65 4.79
CA ALA A 130 28.96 2.56 3.48
C ALA A 130 29.81 3.08 2.32
N ASN A 131 30.75 3.99 2.55
CA ASN A 131 31.69 4.43 1.54
C ASN A 131 32.81 3.40 1.42
N ASP A 132 32.60 2.42 0.55
CA ASP A 132 33.61 1.42 0.23
C ASP A 132 33.87 1.38 -1.28
N ARG A 133 35.06 0.93 -1.67
CA ARG A 133 35.43 0.76 -3.07
C ARG A 133 34.50 -0.23 -3.75
N ALA A 134 34.36 -0.08 -5.06
CA ALA A 134 33.72 -1.10 -5.87
C ALA A 134 34.51 -2.41 -5.79
N SER A 135 33.82 -3.54 -5.66
CA SER A 135 34.48 -4.84 -5.66
C SER A 135 35.08 -5.16 -7.04
N PRO A 136 36.31 -5.72 -7.12
CA PRO A 136 36.89 -6.20 -8.38
C PRO A 136 36.04 -7.36 -8.93
N GLY A 137 35.78 -7.40 -10.24
CA GLY A 137 35.12 -8.55 -10.89
C GLY A 137 34.10 -8.22 -11.98
N LEU A 138 33.57 -7.00 -12.01
CA LEU A 138 32.72 -6.48 -13.10
C LEU A 138 33.36 -5.21 -13.65
N THR A 139 34.02 -5.30 -14.79
CA THR A 139 34.74 -4.16 -15.42
C THR A 139 33.82 -3.06 -15.94
N PHE A 140 32.52 -3.33 -16.11
CA PHE A 140 31.55 -2.38 -16.64
C PHE A 140 30.55 -1.81 -15.61
N PHE A 141 30.33 -2.46 -14.46
CA PHE A 141 29.37 -2.00 -13.44
C PHE A 141 29.97 -2.10 -12.02
N PRO A 142 30.13 -0.98 -11.30
CA PRO A 142 30.69 -0.98 -9.95
C PRO A 142 29.67 -1.58 -8.96
N SER A 143 30.13 -2.51 -8.11
CA SER A 143 29.26 -3.24 -7.17
C SER A 143 29.51 -2.86 -5.71
N PRO A 144 28.46 -2.77 -4.87
CA PRO A 144 28.55 -2.38 -3.46
C PRO A 144 28.87 -3.55 -2.50
N TYR A 145 29.32 -4.69 -3.03
CA TYR A 145 29.52 -5.96 -2.29
C TYR A 145 30.28 -5.82 -0.96
N PHE A 146 31.35 -5.02 -0.91
CA PHE A 146 32.10 -4.80 0.32
C PHE A 146 31.28 -4.07 1.39
N ALA A 147 30.58 -2.99 1.04
CA ALA A 147 29.72 -2.26 1.95
C ALA A 147 28.52 -3.12 2.41
N GLN A 148 27.96 -3.91 1.49
CA GLN A 148 26.87 -4.83 1.79
C GLN A 148 27.26 -5.88 2.83
N SER A 149 28.45 -6.48 2.72
CA SER A 149 28.88 -7.54 3.64
C SER A 149 28.87 -7.10 5.12
N LYS A 150 29.21 -5.83 5.38
CA LYS A 150 29.26 -5.23 6.71
C LYS A 150 27.91 -5.16 7.40
N ILE A 151 26.81 -5.13 6.63
CA ILE A 151 25.44 -5.15 7.18
C ILE A 151 25.23 -6.41 8.01
N TRP A 152 25.75 -7.53 7.51
CA TRP A 152 25.42 -8.86 8.00
C TRP A 152 26.45 -9.42 8.96
N THR A 153 27.74 -9.14 8.76
CA THR A 153 28.81 -9.70 9.58
C THR A 153 30.06 -8.81 9.59
N PRO A 154 30.80 -8.75 10.72
CA PRO A 154 32.12 -8.13 10.77
C PRO A 154 33.20 -8.95 10.04
N ASP A 155 32.95 -10.24 9.78
CA ASP A 155 33.92 -11.20 9.22
C ASP A 155 33.86 -11.31 7.69
N GLY A 156 33.15 -10.38 7.04
CA GLY A 156 33.01 -10.33 5.60
C GLY A 156 34.32 -9.97 4.86
N PRO A 157 34.31 -10.02 3.51
CA PRO A 157 35.49 -9.80 2.67
C PRO A 157 36.15 -8.41 2.78
N ALA A 158 35.50 -7.44 3.42
CA ALA A 158 36.07 -6.12 3.70
C ALA A 158 36.35 -5.89 5.19
N GLY A 159 36.02 -6.84 6.06
CA GLY A 159 35.86 -6.60 7.49
C GLY A 159 34.96 -5.38 7.77
N MET A 160 35.14 -4.75 8.92
CA MET A 160 34.48 -3.50 9.28
C MET A 160 35.32 -2.25 8.96
N ARG A 161 36.14 -2.30 7.90
CA ARG A 161 36.92 -1.13 7.48
C ARG A 161 36.02 0.07 7.19
N TRP A 162 36.51 1.28 7.37
CA TRP A 162 35.73 2.48 7.08
C TRP A 162 36.57 3.54 6.36
N ALA A 163 35.93 4.33 5.50
CA ALA A 163 36.61 5.33 4.68
C ALA A 163 37.06 6.53 5.50
N LYS A 164 38.31 6.95 5.24
CA LYS A 164 38.91 8.18 5.75
C LYS A 164 38.57 9.36 4.85
N CYS A 165 39.01 10.56 5.23
CA CYS A 165 38.80 11.78 4.44
C CYS A 165 39.38 11.72 3.02
N SER A 166 40.50 11.02 2.86
CA SER A 166 41.16 10.83 1.56
C SER A 166 40.44 9.77 0.75
N LYS A 167 40.29 10.04 -0.55
CA LYS A 167 39.67 9.11 -1.50
C LYS A 167 40.43 7.77 -1.51
N ASP A 168 39.68 6.68 -1.44
CA ASP A 168 40.20 5.30 -1.47
C ASP A 168 41.17 4.95 -0.32
N GLU A 169 41.21 5.74 0.76
CA GLU A 169 41.89 5.39 2.01
C GLU A 169 40.92 4.87 3.06
N TYR A 170 41.35 3.84 3.79
CA TYR A 170 40.53 3.13 4.78
C TYR A 170 41.26 3.02 6.12
N GLU A 171 40.48 2.93 7.19
CA GLU A 171 40.92 2.39 8.48
C GLU A 171 40.45 0.94 8.56
N ASP A 172 41.38 0.00 8.72
CA ASP A 172 41.13 -1.44 8.78
C ASP A 172 41.81 -2.10 9.98
N ARG A 173 42.48 -1.33 10.83
CA ARG A 173 43.12 -1.85 12.04
C ARG A 173 42.06 -2.26 13.07
N PRO A 174 42.14 -3.49 13.64
CA PRO A 174 41.10 -4.03 14.54
C PRO A 174 40.76 -3.13 15.72
N GLU A 175 41.73 -2.39 16.27
CA GLU A 175 41.52 -1.48 17.40
C GLU A 175 40.68 -0.23 17.05
N PHE A 176 40.49 0.07 15.77
CA PHE A 176 39.72 1.23 15.28
C PHE A 176 38.51 0.84 14.42
N THR A 177 38.24 -0.46 14.26
CA THR A 177 37.08 -0.97 13.54
C THR A 177 36.11 -1.67 14.49
N PRO A 178 34.79 -1.55 14.29
CA PRO A 178 33.82 -2.28 15.08
C PRO A 178 34.01 -3.81 15.00
N GLY A 179 33.80 -4.50 16.11
CA GLY A 179 33.81 -5.98 16.17
C GLY A 179 32.46 -6.63 15.88
N VAL A 180 31.46 -5.85 15.45
CA VAL A 180 30.09 -6.31 15.16
C VAL A 180 29.60 -5.74 13.83
N SER A 181 28.55 -6.33 13.28
CA SER A 181 27.94 -5.90 12.01
C SER A 181 27.26 -4.53 12.12
N VAL A 182 27.04 -3.87 10.98
CA VAL A 182 26.32 -2.58 10.93
C VAL A 182 24.86 -2.76 11.39
N ALA A 183 24.21 -3.89 11.14
CA ALA A 183 22.88 -4.17 11.68
C ALA A 183 22.89 -4.16 13.21
N ARG A 184 23.91 -4.73 13.85
CA ARG A 184 24.06 -4.69 15.31
C ARG A 184 24.38 -3.29 15.81
N LEU A 185 25.26 -2.54 15.14
CA LEU A 185 25.54 -1.14 15.49
C LEU A 185 24.29 -0.26 15.40
N PHE A 186 23.45 -0.49 14.38
CA PHE A 186 22.19 0.22 14.24
C PHE A 186 21.22 -0.17 15.36
N TYR A 187 21.08 -1.46 15.63
CA TYR A 187 20.24 -1.94 16.71
C TYR A 187 20.64 -1.35 18.08
N GLU A 188 21.92 -1.33 18.43
CA GLU A 188 22.43 -0.74 19.67
C GLU A 188 22.16 0.77 19.74
N ALA A 189 22.45 1.51 18.66
CA ALA A 189 22.14 2.93 18.58
C ALA A 189 20.63 3.22 18.69
N TYR A 190 19.79 2.34 18.16
CA TYR A 190 18.34 2.43 18.22
C TYR A 190 17.79 2.20 19.63
N GLN A 191 18.29 1.19 20.34
CA GLN A 191 17.92 0.93 21.73
C GLN A 191 18.19 2.14 22.62
N ASP A 192 19.38 2.72 22.47
CA ASP A 192 19.84 3.90 23.18
C ASP A 192 18.98 5.12 22.83
N ALA A 193 18.80 5.42 21.55
CA ALA A 193 18.06 6.59 21.09
C ALA A 193 16.57 6.57 21.50
N LEU A 194 15.97 5.37 21.60
CA LEU A 194 14.57 5.17 21.95
C LEU A 194 14.38 4.67 23.39
N ALA A 195 15.37 4.82 24.27
CA ALA A 195 15.30 4.30 25.64
C ALA A 195 14.08 4.81 26.44
N GLN A 196 13.64 6.05 26.18
CA GLN A 196 12.48 6.68 26.84
C GLN A 196 11.26 6.80 25.92
N TYR A 197 11.27 6.13 24.77
CA TYR A 197 10.21 6.26 23.76
C TYR A 197 8.84 5.81 24.29
N SER A 198 7.83 6.62 23.99
CA SER A 198 6.42 6.45 24.36
C SER A 198 5.45 6.87 23.24
N GLY A 199 5.96 7.17 22.05
CA GLY A 199 5.13 7.55 20.90
C GLY A 199 4.31 6.39 20.31
N SER A 200 3.45 6.74 19.36
CA SER A 200 2.42 5.81 18.83
C SER A 200 2.91 4.87 17.73
N GLU A 201 3.94 5.25 16.96
CA GLU A 201 4.43 4.46 15.82
C GLU A 201 5.93 4.68 15.60
N ILE A 202 6.66 3.59 15.39
CA ILE A 202 8.04 3.62 14.91
C ILE A 202 8.08 3.02 13.50
N ARG A 203 8.58 3.83 12.57
CA ARG A 203 8.79 3.46 11.17
C ARG A 203 10.27 3.42 10.84
N LEU A 204 10.73 2.35 10.23
CA LEU A 204 12.07 2.29 9.63
C LEU A 204 11.96 2.48 8.12
N ALA A 205 12.92 3.17 7.52
CA ALA A 205 12.99 3.36 6.08
C ALA A 205 14.42 3.14 5.58
N GLY A 206 14.60 2.35 4.54
CA GLY A 206 15.92 2.03 4.01
C GLY A 206 15.98 2.16 2.49
N ASN A 207 16.92 2.96 1.97
CA ASN A 207 17.18 3.05 0.53
C ASN A 207 18.35 2.17 0.09
N SER A 208 18.25 1.52 -1.07
CA SER A 208 19.35 0.74 -1.64
C SER A 208 19.82 -0.36 -0.65
N LEU A 209 21.11 -0.42 -0.30
CA LEU A 209 21.62 -1.30 0.77
C LEU A 209 20.98 -1.03 2.15
N GLY A 210 20.51 0.20 2.40
CA GLY A 210 19.81 0.55 3.62
C GLY A 210 18.53 -0.27 3.85
N ALA A 211 17.89 -0.75 2.79
CA ALA A 211 16.73 -1.65 2.89
C ALA A 211 17.09 -2.99 3.55
N GLN A 212 18.24 -3.57 3.19
CA GLN A 212 18.78 -4.76 3.86
C GLN A 212 19.09 -4.47 5.33
N LEU A 213 19.65 -3.29 5.60
CA LEU A 213 20.04 -2.88 6.95
C LEU A 213 18.84 -2.73 7.89
N VAL A 214 17.73 -2.11 7.45
CA VAL A 214 16.52 -2.01 8.28
C VAL A 214 15.88 -3.37 8.53
N ILE A 215 15.90 -4.29 7.56
CA ILE A 215 15.40 -5.67 7.73
C ILE A 215 16.26 -6.42 8.76
N ALA A 216 17.58 -6.40 8.60
CA ALA A 216 18.49 -7.09 9.50
C ALA A 216 18.43 -6.54 10.94
N MET A 217 18.36 -5.22 11.09
CA MET A 217 18.18 -4.58 12.40
C MET A 217 16.84 -4.94 13.02
N ALA A 218 15.74 -4.92 12.24
CA ALA A 218 14.42 -5.29 12.74
C ALA A 218 14.37 -6.76 13.19
N GLN A 219 15.03 -7.66 12.45
CA GLN A 219 15.16 -9.06 12.86
C GLN A 219 15.78 -9.15 14.26
N ILE A 220 16.92 -8.49 14.50
CA ILE A 220 17.58 -8.43 15.81
C ILE A 220 16.60 -7.91 16.88
N ALA A 221 15.88 -6.81 16.60
CA ALA A 221 14.94 -6.20 17.53
C ALA A 221 13.75 -7.08 17.91
N TYR A 222 13.38 -8.03 17.05
CA TYR A 222 12.28 -8.98 17.31
C TYR A 222 12.76 -10.32 17.88
N THR A 223 14.00 -10.74 17.62
CA THR A 223 14.48 -12.09 18.00
C THR A 223 15.47 -12.13 19.15
N GLU A 224 16.35 -11.13 19.30
CA GLU A 224 17.49 -11.25 20.22
C GLU A 224 17.20 -10.71 21.61
N ASP A 225 16.33 -9.71 21.75
CA ASP A 225 16.35 -8.88 22.94
C ASP A 225 14.94 -8.50 23.45
N GLN A 226 14.88 -8.28 24.77
CA GLN A 226 13.69 -7.87 25.52
C GLN A 226 13.25 -6.43 25.22
N LEU A 227 13.34 -6.01 23.95
CA LEU A 227 12.81 -4.74 23.53
C LEU A 227 11.29 -4.77 23.73
N PRO A 228 10.72 -3.84 24.54
CA PRO A 228 9.28 -3.74 24.72
C PRO A 228 8.59 -3.60 23.37
N SER A 229 7.42 -4.21 23.22
CA SER A 229 6.64 -4.13 21.97
C SER A 229 6.39 -2.69 21.51
N SER A 230 6.23 -1.75 22.46
CA SER A 230 6.08 -0.31 22.19
C SER A 230 7.31 0.33 21.54
N ARG A 231 8.48 -0.30 21.63
CA ARG A 231 9.75 0.18 21.06
C ARG A 231 10.19 -0.60 19.83
N ARG A 232 9.43 -1.61 19.39
CA ARG A 232 9.72 -2.35 18.16
C ARG A 232 9.20 -1.57 16.95
N PRO A 233 9.88 -1.60 15.79
CA PRO A 233 9.38 -0.96 14.59
C PRO A 233 8.13 -1.69 14.07
N GLN A 234 7.02 -0.96 13.89
CA GLN A 234 5.77 -1.54 13.39
C GLN A 234 5.66 -1.50 11.86
N ARG A 235 6.38 -0.57 11.20
CA ARG A 235 6.33 -0.39 9.75
C ARG A 235 7.73 -0.21 9.15
N ILE A 236 8.01 -0.88 8.04
CA ILE A 236 9.31 -0.86 7.36
C ILE A 236 9.13 -0.54 5.87
N ALA A 237 9.74 0.57 5.44
CA ALA A 237 9.76 1.02 4.06
C ALA A 237 11.06 0.64 3.35
N LEU A 238 10.94 -0.20 2.31
CA LEU A 238 12.01 -0.62 1.42
C LEU A 238 11.99 0.29 0.19
N LEU A 239 12.86 1.30 0.19
CA LEU A 239 12.82 2.41 -0.76
C LEU A 239 13.84 2.18 -1.88
N ASP A 240 13.40 1.61 -2.99
CA ASP A 240 14.22 1.15 -4.11
C ASP A 240 15.41 0.29 -3.62
N PRO A 241 15.14 -0.87 -2.97
CA PRO A 241 16.16 -1.72 -2.37
C PRO A 241 17.13 -2.25 -3.42
N TYR A 242 18.35 -2.59 -3.03
CA TYR A 242 19.29 -3.31 -3.89
C TYR A 242 19.64 -4.67 -3.29
N TRP A 243 19.41 -5.76 -4.03
CA TRP A 243 19.55 -7.14 -3.53
C TRP A 243 20.77 -7.90 -4.09
N GLY A 244 21.43 -7.34 -5.10
CA GLY A 244 22.61 -7.92 -5.74
C GLY A 244 23.93 -7.63 -5.02
N PRO A 245 25.09 -7.96 -5.63
CA PRO A 245 25.23 -8.61 -6.94
C PRO A 245 24.94 -10.12 -6.92
N THR A 246 24.55 -10.70 -8.06
CA THR A 246 24.17 -12.13 -8.17
C THR A 246 25.22 -13.05 -8.80
N ARG A 247 26.12 -12.58 -9.64
CA ARG A 247 27.11 -13.45 -10.34
C ARG A 247 28.55 -13.16 -9.93
N GLY A 248 29.32 -14.20 -9.65
CA GLY A 248 30.77 -14.09 -9.39
C GLY A 248 31.14 -13.63 -7.98
N PHE A 249 30.20 -13.69 -7.03
CA PHE A 249 30.41 -13.30 -5.64
C PHE A 249 30.10 -14.47 -4.70
N ASP A 250 30.91 -14.61 -3.66
CA ASP A 250 30.77 -15.65 -2.63
C ASP A 250 29.99 -15.11 -1.44
N TYR A 251 28.87 -15.73 -1.10
CA TYR A 251 28.05 -15.33 0.06
C TYR A 251 28.13 -16.35 1.20
N SER A 252 29.13 -17.24 1.22
CA SER A 252 29.32 -18.23 2.28
C SER A 252 29.46 -17.63 3.69
N PHE A 253 29.93 -16.37 3.78
CA PHE A 253 30.05 -15.62 5.04
C PHE A 253 28.71 -15.07 5.57
N MET A 254 27.67 -15.04 4.74
CA MET A 254 26.35 -14.53 5.14
C MET A 254 25.64 -15.53 6.07
N PRO A 255 24.66 -15.09 6.86
CA PRO A 255 23.82 -15.99 7.66
C PRO A 255 23.24 -17.13 6.81
N GLY A 256 23.54 -18.37 7.21
CA GLY A 256 23.12 -19.57 6.49
C GLY A 256 23.75 -19.77 5.10
N GLY A 257 24.79 -19.01 4.74
CA GLY A 257 25.37 -19.00 3.39
C GLY A 257 24.41 -18.44 2.31
N LYS A 258 23.38 -17.71 2.73
CA LYS A 258 22.30 -17.22 1.86
C LYS A 258 22.66 -15.91 1.19
N ARG A 259 22.11 -15.70 0.00
CA ARG A 259 22.27 -14.43 -0.73
C ARG A 259 21.46 -13.32 -0.05
N PRO A 260 21.83 -12.04 -0.23
CA PRO A 260 21.16 -10.91 0.42
C PRO A 260 19.65 -10.87 0.19
N GLY A 261 19.19 -11.07 -1.05
CA GLY A 261 17.75 -11.15 -1.35
C GLY A 261 17.04 -12.31 -0.65
N GLU A 262 17.69 -13.47 -0.57
CA GLU A 262 17.14 -14.67 0.07
C GLU A 262 17.00 -14.52 1.59
N ILE A 263 18.06 -14.11 2.29
CA ILE A 263 18.01 -13.91 3.74
C ILE A 263 17.05 -12.75 4.11
N SER A 264 16.99 -11.71 3.28
CA SER A 264 16.06 -10.60 3.49
C SER A 264 14.61 -11.07 3.41
N ARG A 265 14.26 -11.94 2.43
CA ARG A 265 12.91 -12.53 2.34
C ARG A 265 12.53 -13.33 3.58
N GLU A 266 13.45 -14.16 4.07
CA GLU A 266 13.21 -14.97 5.25
C GLU A 266 12.93 -14.11 6.49
N TYR A 267 13.72 -13.05 6.69
CA TYR A 267 13.51 -12.11 7.79
C TYR A 267 12.21 -11.32 7.61
N VAL A 268 11.89 -10.85 6.40
CA VAL A 268 10.62 -10.19 6.11
C VAL A 268 9.44 -11.11 6.44
N GLN A 269 9.48 -12.38 6.03
CA GLN A 269 8.41 -13.34 6.32
C GLN A 269 8.24 -13.55 7.83
N ALA A 270 9.34 -13.73 8.56
CA ALA A 270 9.32 -13.89 10.00
C ALA A 270 8.77 -12.64 10.71
N LEU A 271 9.16 -11.44 10.27
CA LEU A 271 8.70 -10.18 10.82
C LEU A 271 7.23 -9.89 10.50
N LYS A 272 6.76 -10.23 9.29
CA LYS A 272 5.35 -10.15 8.89
C LYS A 272 4.46 -10.98 9.81
N GLN A 273 4.88 -12.19 10.15
CA GLN A 273 4.19 -13.05 11.14
C GLN A 273 4.15 -12.46 12.56
N GLN A 274 5.02 -11.50 12.86
CA GLN A 274 5.03 -10.74 14.12
C GLN A 274 4.25 -9.41 14.03
N GLY A 275 3.52 -9.18 12.93
CA GLY A 275 2.69 -7.99 12.70
C GLY A 275 3.44 -6.78 12.16
N VAL A 276 4.66 -6.94 11.63
CA VAL A 276 5.40 -5.84 10.98
C VAL A 276 4.83 -5.60 9.58
N VAL A 277 4.46 -4.35 9.30
CA VAL A 277 3.98 -3.94 7.98
C VAL A 277 5.15 -3.55 7.08
N PHE A 278 5.21 -4.12 5.89
CA PHE A 278 6.23 -3.85 4.88
C PHE A 278 5.65 -3.14 3.67
N GLU A 279 6.40 -2.17 3.17
CA GLU A 279 6.13 -1.46 1.93
C GLU A 279 7.38 -1.38 1.06
N TRP A 280 7.22 -1.66 -0.23
CA TRP A 280 8.29 -1.55 -1.22
C TRP A 280 7.96 -0.45 -2.23
N VAL A 281 8.74 0.63 -2.25
CA VAL A 281 8.75 1.59 -3.35
C VAL A 281 9.79 1.18 -4.39
N LYS A 282 9.39 0.94 -5.63
CA LYS A 282 10.34 0.80 -6.75
C LYS A 282 10.33 2.07 -7.56
N SER A 283 11.51 2.62 -7.82
CA SER A 283 11.70 3.79 -8.67
C SER A 283 12.72 3.55 -9.79
N SER A 284 13.47 2.44 -9.77
CA SER A 284 14.49 2.16 -10.79
C SER A 284 14.56 0.70 -11.21
N ALA A 285 15.29 0.45 -12.29
CA ALA A 285 15.62 -0.87 -12.79
C ALA A 285 16.90 -1.46 -12.15
N VAL A 286 17.36 -0.97 -10.98
CA VAL A 286 18.68 -1.33 -10.41
C VAL A 286 18.82 -2.83 -10.11
N ASN A 287 17.71 -3.50 -9.84
CA ASN A 287 17.67 -4.95 -9.62
C ASN A 287 17.41 -5.75 -10.91
N GLU A 288 17.06 -5.07 -12.00
CA GLU A 288 16.79 -5.70 -13.29
C GLU A 288 18.13 -6.03 -13.98
N TYR A 289 18.13 -7.02 -14.87
CA TYR A 289 19.33 -7.53 -15.58
C TYR A 289 20.35 -8.32 -14.70
N ASN A 290 21.48 -8.72 -15.29
CA ASN A 290 22.44 -9.71 -14.73
C ASN A 290 23.32 -9.26 -13.53
N TRP A 291 22.98 -8.16 -12.86
CA TRP A 291 23.80 -7.46 -11.87
C TRP A 291 23.05 -7.17 -10.56
N GLY A 292 21.73 -7.40 -10.54
CA GLY A 292 20.88 -7.38 -9.37
C GLY A 292 20.22 -8.74 -9.11
N ASP A 293 19.35 -8.76 -8.11
CA ASP A 293 18.37 -9.82 -7.84
C ASP A 293 17.01 -9.12 -7.81
N THR A 294 16.11 -9.45 -8.75
CA THR A 294 14.77 -8.84 -8.80
C THR A 294 13.94 -9.15 -7.56
N ASN A 295 14.31 -10.21 -6.83
CA ASN A 295 13.68 -10.68 -5.62
C ASN A 295 12.17 -10.86 -5.78
N GLU A 296 11.74 -11.39 -6.94
CA GLU A 296 10.31 -11.58 -7.27
C GLU A 296 9.50 -12.23 -6.15
N PRO A 297 9.99 -13.31 -5.49
CA PRO A 297 9.22 -13.94 -4.40
C PRO A 297 9.03 -13.05 -3.17
N LEU A 298 9.80 -11.96 -3.01
CA LEU A 298 9.53 -10.96 -1.96
C LEU A 298 8.36 -10.07 -2.36
N ILE A 299 8.25 -9.71 -3.64
CA ILE A 299 7.18 -8.85 -4.12
C ILE A 299 5.83 -9.53 -3.89
N ASP A 300 5.79 -10.86 -4.02
CA ASP A 300 4.59 -11.65 -3.78
C ASP A 300 4.27 -11.79 -2.29
N THR A 301 5.03 -11.22 -1.35
CA THR A 301 4.73 -11.36 0.10
C THR A 301 4.49 -10.04 0.81
N ILE A 302 4.81 -8.91 0.18
CA ILE A 302 4.65 -7.56 0.72
C ILE A 302 4.03 -6.61 -0.30
N SER A 303 3.56 -5.45 0.15
CA SER A 303 3.08 -4.42 -0.78
C SER A 303 4.21 -3.84 -1.63
N ARG A 304 3.96 -3.59 -2.92
CA ARG A 304 4.90 -2.89 -3.80
C ARG A 304 4.22 -1.81 -4.65
N THR A 305 4.85 -0.64 -4.71
CA THR A 305 4.44 0.48 -5.54
C THR A 305 5.53 0.85 -6.54
N ASP A 306 5.22 0.75 -7.83
CA ASP A 306 6.09 1.09 -8.94
C ASP A 306 5.86 2.55 -9.36
N TYR A 307 6.84 3.40 -9.02
CA TYR A 307 6.92 4.78 -9.46
C TYR A 307 7.47 4.85 -10.89
N LYS A 308 6.75 5.55 -11.76
CA LYS A 308 7.18 5.92 -13.12
C LYS A 308 7.65 7.37 -13.11
N LEU A 309 8.88 7.56 -12.65
CA LEU A 309 9.43 8.90 -12.50
C LEU A 309 9.70 9.56 -13.84
N ASP A 310 9.26 10.81 -13.98
CA ASP A 310 9.69 11.68 -15.07
C ASP A 310 10.90 12.51 -14.62
N LEU A 311 12.06 11.87 -14.62
CA LEU A 311 13.33 12.58 -14.48
C LEU A 311 13.79 13.05 -15.88
N PRO A 312 14.61 14.12 -15.99
CA PRO A 312 15.13 14.59 -17.28
C PRO A 312 15.62 13.46 -18.18
N GLU A 313 15.41 13.55 -19.50
CA GLU A 313 15.70 12.48 -20.48
C GLU A 313 17.14 11.90 -20.43
N ASP A 314 18.10 12.63 -19.86
CA ASP A 314 19.49 12.21 -19.65
C ASP A 314 19.76 11.56 -18.27
N SER A 315 18.72 11.29 -17.49
CA SER A 315 18.83 10.75 -16.14
C SER A 315 19.33 9.31 -16.12
N SER A 316 20.43 9.09 -15.41
CA SER A 316 20.96 7.74 -15.20
C SER A 316 20.05 6.93 -14.26
N ILE A 317 20.10 5.60 -14.37
CA ILE A 317 19.48 4.65 -13.42
C ILE A 317 19.78 4.98 -11.95
N TRP A 318 20.92 5.60 -11.66
CA TRP A 318 21.30 6.02 -10.31
C TRP A 318 20.51 7.22 -9.78
N ASN A 319 20.01 8.10 -10.66
CA ASN A 319 19.13 9.20 -10.27
C ASN A 319 17.76 8.65 -9.89
N TYR A 320 17.21 7.76 -10.72
CA TYR A 320 16.00 7.00 -10.40
C TYR A 320 16.12 6.23 -9.09
N HIS A 321 17.25 5.56 -8.86
CA HIS A 321 17.52 4.79 -7.65
C HIS A 321 17.53 5.65 -6.36
N LYS A 322 17.96 6.91 -6.49
CA LYS A 322 17.99 7.88 -5.38
C LYS A 322 16.68 8.62 -5.19
N ALA A 323 15.88 8.77 -6.23
CA ALA A 323 14.63 9.53 -6.18
C ALA A 323 13.55 8.82 -5.36
N GLY A 324 13.53 7.48 -5.34
CA GLY A 324 12.47 6.70 -4.68
C GLY A 324 12.26 7.04 -3.20
N TRP A 325 13.34 7.19 -2.43
CA TRP A 325 13.20 7.52 -1.02
C TRP A 325 12.80 8.99 -0.79
N VAL A 326 13.28 9.89 -1.63
CA VAL A 326 12.95 11.32 -1.54
C VAL A 326 11.46 11.53 -1.78
N LEU A 327 10.91 10.86 -2.81
CA LEU A 327 9.50 10.94 -3.14
C LEU A 327 8.62 10.27 -2.09
N TYR A 328 9.05 9.14 -1.53
CA TYR A 328 8.38 8.56 -0.38
C TYR A 328 8.30 9.56 0.78
N PHE A 329 9.42 10.22 1.13
CA PHE A 329 9.42 11.22 2.20
C PHE A 329 8.55 12.44 1.85
N TRP A 330 8.58 12.90 0.60
CA TRP A 330 7.79 14.03 0.13
C TRP A 330 6.28 13.73 0.11
N SER A 331 5.88 12.49 -0.20
CA SER A 331 4.46 12.10 -0.19
C SER A 331 3.76 12.33 1.16
N LYS A 332 4.51 12.56 2.23
CA LYS A 332 3.99 12.88 3.56
C LYS A 332 3.27 14.23 3.64
N ASP A 333 3.62 15.16 2.74
CA ASP A 333 3.00 16.48 2.68
C ASP A 333 1.57 16.44 2.14
N PHE A 334 1.19 15.33 1.51
CA PHE A 334 -0.07 15.18 0.80
C PHE A 334 -0.97 14.11 1.44
N PRO A 335 -2.30 14.26 1.35
CA PRO A 335 -3.21 13.14 1.56
C PRO A 335 -2.81 11.97 0.68
N ALA A 336 -3.05 10.75 1.15
CA ALA A 336 -2.81 9.58 0.32
C ALA A 336 -3.67 9.69 -0.97
N PRO A 337 -3.06 9.43 -2.15
CA PRO A 337 -3.74 9.63 -3.43
C PRO A 337 -4.92 8.70 -3.59
N ASP A 338 -5.87 9.02 -4.46
CA ASP A 338 -6.97 8.11 -4.76
C ASP A 338 -6.44 6.84 -5.42
N GLU A 339 -6.85 5.67 -4.91
CA GLU A 339 -6.66 4.41 -5.61
C GLU A 339 -7.63 4.34 -6.77
N CYS A 340 -7.16 3.82 -7.91
CA CYS A 340 -8.00 3.76 -9.09
C CYS A 340 -7.76 2.50 -9.93
N THR A 341 -8.74 2.19 -10.78
CA THR A 341 -8.68 1.13 -11.79
C THR A 341 -8.78 1.79 -13.16
N GLN A 342 -7.92 1.40 -14.11
CA GLN A 342 -7.92 2.02 -15.44
C GLN A 342 -8.85 1.27 -16.42
N SER A 343 -9.50 2.03 -17.31
CA SER A 343 -10.14 1.50 -18.53
C SER A 343 -9.07 0.89 -19.47
N SER A 344 -9.51 0.07 -20.43
CA SER A 344 -8.68 -0.56 -21.46
C SER A 344 -7.95 0.41 -22.40
N THR A 345 -8.07 1.73 -22.22
CA THR A 345 -7.36 2.73 -23.02
C THR A 345 -6.55 3.73 -22.16
N PRO A 346 -5.32 4.12 -22.57
CA PRO A 346 -4.45 5.02 -21.80
C PRO A 346 -5.02 6.43 -21.54
N ASP A 347 -5.95 6.90 -22.39
CA ASP A 347 -6.41 8.30 -22.44
C ASP A 347 -7.74 8.56 -21.71
N GLU A 348 -8.43 7.53 -21.21
CA GLU A 348 -9.78 7.67 -20.62
C GLU A 348 -9.82 8.07 -19.13
N GLY A 349 -8.67 8.39 -18.53
CA GLY A 349 -8.59 8.73 -17.11
C GLY A 349 -8.79 7.52 -16.19
N CYS A 350 -8.66 7.74 -14.89
CA CYS A 350 -8.72 6.68 -13.88
C CYS A 350 -10.06 6.70 -13.13
N THR A 351 -10.68 5.54 -12.91
CA THR A 351 -11.91 5.40 -12.11
C THR A 351 -11.52 5.16 -10.65
N PRO A 352 -11.82 6.07 -9.71
CA PRO A 352 -11.48 5.89 -8.30
C PRO A 352 -12.19 4.69 -7.69
N THR A 353 -11.50 3.92 -6.84
CA THR A 353 -12.09 2.81 -6.07
C THR A 353 -12.79 3.29 -4.79
N GLY A 354 -12.61 4.56 -4.43
CA GLY A 354 -13.03 5.12 -3.14
C GLY A 354 -12.10 4.78 -1.97
N ARG A 355 -10.98 4.09 -2.23
CA ARG A 355 -9.87 3.90 -1.29
C ARG A 355 -8.73 4.87 -1.61
N THR A 356 -7.79 5.02 -0.68
CA THR A 356 -6.54 5.72 -0.95
C THR A 356 -5.47 4.73 -1.37
N ALA A 357 -4.77 5.02 -2.45
CA ALA A 357 -3.57 4.34 -2.87
C ALA A 357 -2.43 4.53 -1.87
N TYR A 358 -1.30 3.92 -2.22
CA TYR A 358 -0.07 3.96 -1.47
C TYR A 358 0.47 5.40 -1.28
N ALA A 359 0.76 5.75 -0.03
CA ALA A 359 1.54 6.92 0.38
C ALA A 359 2.14 6.74 1.77
N SER A 360 3.20 7.51 2.06
CA SER A 360 3.76 7.57 3.41
C SER A 360 2.78 8.14 4.46
N SER A 361 1.75 8.87 4.00
CA SER A 361 0.66 9.41 4.81
C SER A 361 -0.43 8.39 5.17
N ASN A 362 -0.46 7.19 4.58
CA ASN A 362 -1.40 6.14 4.99
C ASN A 362 -1.20 5.77 6.47
N THR A 363 -2.31 5.44 7.15
CA THR A 363 -2.26 4.83 8.48
C THR A 363 -1.64 3.43 8.42
N ILE A 364 -1.26 2.88 9.58
CA ILE A 364 -0.72 1.53 9.64
C ILE A 364 -1.76 0.47 9.25
N GLU A 365 -3.04 0.72 9.56
CA GLU A 365 -4.15 -0.16 9.19
C GLU A 365 -4.30 -0.23 7.67
N ARG A 366 -4.29 0.92 6.99
CA ARG A 366 -4.35 0.95 5.52
C ARG A 366 -3.10 0.34 4.90
N ALA A 367 -1.92 0.59 5.46
CA ALA A 367 -0.70 -0.05 4.96
C ALA A 367 -0.69 -1.58 5.18
N SER A 368 -1.28 -2.05 6.27
CA SER A 368 -1.47 -3.48 6.54
C SER A 368 -2.45 -4.11 5.56
N GLU A 369 -3.58 -3.44 5.29
CA GLU A 369 -4.55 -3.87 4.27
C GLU A 369 -3.92 -3.93 2.87
N ILE A 370 -3.06 -2.97 2.53
CA ILE A 370 -2.31 -2.93 1.27
C ILE A 370 -1.31 -4.11 1.20
N MET A 371 -0.65 -4.44 2.31
CA MET A 371 0.34 -5.52 2.39
C MET A 371 -0.30 -6.92 2.42
N ASP A 372 -1.45 -7.06 3.06
CA ASP A 372 -2.16 -8.33 3.25
C ASP A 372 -3.67 -8.08 3.03
N PRO A 373 -4.11 -7.95 1.76
CA PRO A 373 -5.50 -7.67 1.44
C PRO A 373 -6.48 -8.79 1.85
N ASP A 374 -5.96 -9.99 2.09
CA ASP A 374 -6.76 -11.21 2.29
C ASP A 374 -6.78 -11.67 3.75
N GLY A 375 -5.99 -11.03 4.61
CA GLY A 375 -5.83 -11.37 6.03
C GLY A 375 -5.09 -12.69 6.28
N ASP A 376 -4.42 -13.24 5.27
CA ASP A 376 -3.62 -14.47 5.37
C ASP A 376 -2.13 -14.13 5.33
N LEU A 377 -1.52 -14.01 6.51
CA LEU A 377 -0.09 -13.68 6.61
C LEU A 377 0.84 -14.75 6.01
N GLU A 378 0.36 -15.98 5.76
CA GLU A 378 1.14 -17.07 5.17
C GLU A 378 1.03 -17.12 3.65
N THR A 379 -0.15 -16.87 3.08
CA THR A 379 -0.42 -17.03 1.64
C THR A 379 -0.81 -15.75 0.91
N SER A 380 -0.97 -14.62 1.62
CA SER A 380 -1.37 -13.37 1.00
C SER A 380 -0.27 -12.81 0.11
N ASP A 381 -0.66 -12.68 -1.16
CA ASP A 381 0.09 -12.00 -2.21
C ASP A 381 -0.11 -10.49 -2.03
N GLY A 382 0.91 -9.79 -1.52
CA GLY A 382 0.81 -8.36 -1.23
C GLY A 382 0.42 -7.54 -2.47
N GLY A 383 -0.40 -6.51 -2.28
CA GLY A 383 -0.91 -5.74 -3.41
C GLY A 383 0.21 -5.07 -4.20
N ARG A 384 0.00 -4.92 -5.52
CA ARG A 384 0.91 -4.21 -6.41
C ARG A 384 0.23 -2.97 -6.97
N TRP A 385 0.91 -1.84 -6.87
CA TRP A 385 0.47 -0.57 -7.44
C TRP A 385 1.47 -0.07 -8.47
N GLU A 386 0.98 0.65 -9.46
CA GLU A 386 1.79 1.32 -10.46
C GLU A 386 1.23 2.71 -10.70
N GLN A 387 2.11 3.68 -10.86
CA GLN A 387 1.71 5.04 -11.21
C GLN A 387 1.06 5.06 -12.62
N VAL A 388 -0.19 5.54 -12.71
CA VAL A 388 -1.01 5.57 -13.95
C VAL A 388 -0.77 6.83 -14.72
N THR A 389 -0.74 7.94 -14.01
CA THR A 389 -0.69 9.30 -14.55
C THR A 389 -0.12 10.19 -13.46
N GLY A 390 1.17 10.48 -13.49
CA GLY A 390 1.64 11.78 -13.04
C GLY A 390 1.51 12.70 -14.24
N ARG A 391 1.04 13.94 -14.06
CA ARG A 391 1.52 14.97 -14.99
C ARG A 391 3.03 14.98 -14.77
N THR A 392 3.78 15.34 -15.79
CA THR A 392 5.25 15.40 -15.75
C THR A 392 5.71 16.49 -14.76
N THR A 393 5.63 16.21 -13.45
CA THR A 393 5.96 17.12 -12.35
C THR A 393 6.97 16.49 -11.40
N GLY A 394 7.71 17.35 -10.71
CA GLY A 394 8.75 16.95 -9.77
C GLY A 394 8.26 16.51 -8.39
N THR A 395 6.94 16.46 -8.19
CA THR A 395 6.29 16.31 -6.88
C THR A 395 5.47 15.02 -6.83
N ALA A 396 5.12 14.55 -5.64
CA ALA A 396 4.20 13.43 -5.47
C ALA A 396 2.71 13.88 -5.38
N GLU A 397 2.41 15.16 -5.54
CA GLU A 397 1.07 15.73 -5.34
C GLU A 397 0.04 15.20 -6.35
N ASP A 398 0.49 14.98 -7.59
CA ASP A 398 -0.36 14.56 -8.70
C ASP A 398 -0.26 13.06 -9.00
N ASP A 399 0.40 12.30 -8.12
CA ASP A 399 0.56 10.87 -8.27
C ASP A 399 -0.79 10.17 -8.14
N THR A 400 -1.19 9.49 -9.20
CA THR A 400 -2.31 8.54 -9.16
C THR A 400 -1.77 7.13 -9.38
N PHE A 401 -2.12 6.20 -8.48
CA PHE A 401 -1.68 4.81 -8.59
C PHE A 401 -2.85 3.88 -8.92
N ARG A 402 -2.64 3.04 -9.94
CA ARG A 402 -3.48 1.89 -10.22
C ARG A 402 -2.97 0.73 -9.42
N CYS A 403 -3.88 -0.02 -8.82
CA CYS A 403 -3.55 -1.37 -8.45
C CYS A 403 -3.43 -2.22 -9.74
N ILE A 404 -2.34 -2.99 -9.87
CA ILE A 404 -2.10 -3.94 -10.96
C ILE A 404 -2.07 -5.34 -10.36
N GLY A 405 -2.98 -6.20 -10.82
CA GLY A 405 -3.08 -7.56 -10.30
C GLY A 405 -4.20 -7.67 -9.27
N ARG A 406 -3.92 -8.25 -8.10
CA ARG A 406 -4.92 -8.54 -7.06
C ARG A 406 -5.20 -7.32 -6.19
N CYS A 407 -6.17 -6.52 -6.62
CA CYS A 407 -6.79 -5.52 -5.75
C CYS A 407 -7.76 -6.25 -4.82
N PRO A 408 -7.93 -5.83 -3.56
CA PRO A 408 -8.97 -6.40 -2.71
C PRO A 408 -10.34 -6.15 -3.37
N CYS A 409 -10.90 -7.17 -4.02
CA CYS A 409 -12.17 -7.10 -4.72
C CYS A 409 -13.31 -7.58 -3.82
N SER A 410 -14.45 -6.90 -3.99
CA SER A 410 -15.69 -7.01 -3.22
C SER A 410 -16.18 -8.44 -3.00
N ASP A 411 -16.63 -8.73 -1.79
CA ASP A 411 -17.58 -9.80 -1.52
C ASP A 411 -18.72 -9.80 -2.56
N THR A 412 -19.19 -10.98 -2.93
CA THR A 412 -20.27 -11.13 -3.91
C THR A 412 -21.39 -12.01 -3.38
N ALA A 413 -22.63 -11.57 -3.50
CA ALA A 413 -23.81 -12.40 -3.26
C ALA A 413 -24.48 -12.76 -4.59
N LEU A 414 -24.65 -14.05 -4.84
CA LEU A 414 -25.46 -14.58 -5.93
C LEU A 414 -26.88 -14.78 -5.41
N VAL A 415 -27.85 -14.04 -5.97
CA VAL A 415 -29.24 -14.03 -5.52
C VAL A 415 -30.11 -14.65 -6.60
N PHE A 416 -30.59 -15.87 -6.35
CA PHE A 416 -31.32 -16.67 -7.32
C PHE A 416 -32.83 -16.68 -7.06
N ASP A 417 -33.58 -16.42 -8.12
CA ASP A 417 -34.96 -16.86 -8.25
C ASP A 417 -35.02 -18.39 -8.28
N THR A 418 -35.81 -18.98 -7.39
CA THR A 418 -36.00 -20.43 -7.31
C THR A 418 -37.46 -20.85 -7.48
N THR A 419 -38.24 -20.04 -8.18
CA THR A 419 -39.63 -20.33 -8.56
C THR A 419 -39.67 -21.40 -9.65
N ALA A 420 -40.85 -21.99 -9.87
CA ALA A 420 -40.97 -23.13 -10.79
C ALA A 420 -40.60 -22.81 -12.25
N SER A 421 -40.71 -21.56 -12.70
CA SER A 421 -40.36 -21.15 -14.07
C SER A 421 -38.85 -21.14 -14.32
N MET A 422 -38.04 -21.08 -13.28
CA MET A 422 -36.57 -21.06 -13.35
C MET A 422 -35.93 -22.45 -13.51
N ASP A 423 -36.70 -23.54 -13.57
CA ASP A 423 -36.18 -24.94 -13.59
C ASP A 423 -35.09 -25.18 -14.63
N GLY A 424 -35.32 -24.78 -15.88
CA GLY A 424 -34.34 -24.93 -16.96
C GLY A 424 -33.08 -24.09 -16.73
N ILE A 425 -33.24 -22.85 -16.29
CA ILE A 425 -32.13 -21.90 -16.06
C ILE A 425 -31.28 -22.35 -14.87
N LEU A 426 -31.90 -22.83 -13.78
CA LEU A 426 -31.18 -23.38 -12.64
C LEU A 426 -30.42 -24.65 -13.03
N GLY A 427 -31.00 -25.53 -13.84
CA GLY A 427 -30.31 -26.71 -14.36
C GLY A 427 -29.02 -26.35 -15.13
N ASP A 428 -29.08 -25.29 -15.94
CA ASP A 428 -27.91 -24.79 -16.66
C ASP A 428 -26.85 -24.19 -15.72
N VAL A 429 -27.28 -23.40 -14.71
CA VAL A 429 -26.39 -22.82 -13.69
C VAL A 429 -25.70 -23.93 -12.85
N GLN A 430 -26.43 -24.97 -12.47
CA GLN A 430 -25.90 -26.10 -11.70
C GLN A 430 -24.86 -26.89 -12.52
N THR A 431 -25.14 -27.11 -13.81
CA THR A 431 -24.16 -27.71 -14.74
C THR A 431 -22.90 -26.85 -14.85
N ALA A 432 -23.03 -25.52 -14.74
CA ALA A 432 -21.95 -24.54 -14.81
C ALA A 432 -21.22 -24.28 -13.49
N ALA A 433 -21.75 -24.71 -12.34
CA ALA A 433 -21.37 -24.18 -11.03
C ALA A 433 -19.86 -24.26 -10.78
N THR A 434 -19.24 -25.41 -11.08
CA THR A 434 -17.79 -25.60 -10.95
C THR A 434 -16.98 -24.67 -11.84
N SER A 435 -17.43 -24.42 -13.08
CA SER A 435 -16.75 -23.49 -14.00
C SER A 435 -16.91 -22.05 -13.54
N ILE A 436 -18.12 -21.65 -13.13
CA ILE A 436 -18.42 -20.30 -12.63
C ILE A 436 -17.55 -20.00 -11.40
N VAL A 437 -17.59 -20.87 -10.40
CA VAL A 437 -16.81 -20.70 -9.17
C VAL A 437 -15.31 -20.75 -9.48
N GLY A 438 -14.85 -21.71 -10.30
CA GLY A 438 -13.45 -21.80 -10.68
C GLY A 438 -12.93 -20.54 -11.40
N GLN A 439 -13.72 -19.95 -12.31
CA GLN A 439 -13.35 -18.70 -12.98
C GLN A 439 -13.38 -17.51 -12.05
N LEU A 440 -14.37 -17.41 -11.16
CA LEU A 440 -14.45 -16.37 -10.15
C LEU A 440 -13.21 -16.36 -9.25
N PHE A 441 -12.79 -17.53 -8.75
CA PHE A 441 -11.58 -17.65 -7.95
C PHE A 441 -10.28 -17.59 -8.77
N THR A 442 -10.34 -17.74 -10.09
CA THR A 442 -9.20 -17.44 -10.97
C THR A 442 -9.01 -15.94 -11.12
N ILE A 443 -10.11 -15.18 -11.23
CA ILE A 443 -10.11 -13.72 -11.36
C ILE A 443 -9.78 -13.06 -10.01
N ASN A 444 -10.40 -13.56 -8.93
CA ASN A 444 -10.21 -13.09 -7.58
C ASN A 444 -10.07 -14.29 -6.62
N PRO A 445 -8.84 -14.77 -6.37
CA PRO A 445 -8.57 -15.89 -5.47
C PRO A 445 -9.07 -15.72 -4.03
N SER A 446 -9.37 -14.47 -3.65
CA SER A 446 -9.71 -14.06 -2.29
C SER A 446 -11.18 -13.65 -2.15
N ALA A 447 -11.99 -13.88 -3.20
CA ALA A 447 -13.41 -13.58 -3.19
C ALA A 447 -14.13 -14.38 -2.09
N ARG A 448 -15.02 -13.70 -1.34
CA ARG A 448 -16.06 -14.38 -0.56
C ARG A 448 -17.35 -14.35 -1.35
N ILE A 449 -17.96 -15.52 -1.54
CA ILE A 449 -19.20 -15.66 -2.30
C ILE A 449 -20.28 -16.20 -1.38
N ALA A 450 -21.43 -15.54 -1.39
CA ALA A 450 -22.66 -15.99 -0.76
C ALA A 450 -23.66 -16.47 -1.82
N VAL A 451 -24.54 -17.38 -1.41
CA VAL A 451 -25.67 -17.85 -2.21
C VAL A 451 -26.94 -17.59 -1.43
N VAL A 452 -27.84 -16.83 -2.04
CA VAL A 452 -29.16 -16.47 -1.51
C VAL A 452 -30.20 -16.94 -2.53
N GLU A 453 -31.33 -17.44 -2.04
CA GLU A 453 -32.47 -17.77 -2.88
C GLU A 453 -33.72 -17.00 -2.45
N TYR A 454 -34.61 -16.74 -3.42
CA TYR A 454 -35.94 -16.17 -3.18
C TYR A 454 -37.04 -16.87 -3.99
N ARG A 455 -38.28 -16.71 -3.53
CA ARG A 455 -39.54 -17.25 -4.10
C ARG A 455 -40.69 -16.26 -3.84
N ASP A 456 -41.92 -16.73 -3.67
CA ASP A 456 -43.08 -15.90 -3.29
C ASP A 456 -43.62 -16.27 -1.90
N SER A 457 -43.54 -15.35 -0.93
CA SER A 457 -43.99 -15.64 0.44
C SER A 457 -45.52 -15.81 0.58
N GLU A 458 -46.31 -15.43 -0.41
CA GLU A 458 -47.77 -15.65 -0.41
C GLU A 458 -48.13 -17.10 -0.79
N ALA A 459 -47.24 -17.79 -1.52
CA ALA A 459 -47.46 -19.14 -2.01
C ALA A 459 -46.50 -20.19 -1.40
N ASP A 460 -45.34 -19.77 -0.90
CA ASP A 460 -44.26 -20.64 -0.46
C ASP A 460 -43.95 -20.54 1.03
N ALA A 461 -43.16 -21.51 1.52
CA ALA A 461 -42.75 -21.58 2.92
C ALA A 461 -41.80 -20.45 3.35
N PHE A 462 -41.20 -19.73 2.40
CA PHE A 462 -40.28 -18.62 2.63
C PHE A 462 -40.28 -17.66 1.43
N GLY A 463 -39.93 -16.39 1.68
CA GLY A 463 -39.73 -15.38 0.62
C GLY A 463 -38.30 -15.29 0.13
N ALA A 464 -37.35 -15.26 1.07
CA ALA A 464 -35.93 -15.31 0.78
C ALA A 464 -35.18 -15.98 1.93
N ARG A 465 -34.02 -16.58 1.64
CA ARG A 465 -33.09 -17.08 2.66
C ARG A 465 -31.67 -17.19 2.12
N THR A 466 -30.72 -17.04 3.03
CA THR A 466 -29.32 -17.38 2.78
C THR A 466 -29.12 -18.91 2.75
N VAL A 467 -28.67 -19.43 1.61
CA VAL A 467 -28.30 -20.86 1.42
C VAL A 467 -26.87 -21.09 1.90
N LEU A 468 -25.98 -20.15 1.57
CA LEU A 468 -24.60 -20.13 2.03
C LEU A 468 -24.20 -18.68 2.36
N PRO A 469 -23.78 -18.39 3.60
CA PRO A 469 -23.16 -17.10 3.94
C PRO A 469 -21.89 -16.86 3.11
N LEU A 470 -21.35 -15.64 3.16
CA LEU A 470 -20.10 -15.31 2.48
C LEU A 470 -18.98 -16.30 2.86
N SER A 471 -18.45 -17.01 1.87
CA SER A 471 -17.48 -18.10 2.05
C SER A 471 -16.37 -18.03 1.01
N THR A 472 -15.16 -18.46 1.40
CA THR A 472 -14.02 -18.69 0.48
C THR A 472 -13.93 -20.16 0.02
N ASP A 473 -14.76 -21.05 0.57
CA ASP A 473 -14.76 -22.47 0.23
C ASP A 473 -15.49 -22.70 -1.10
N GLN A 474 -14.72 -22.85 -2.17
CA GLN A 474 -15.23 -23.14 -3.53
C GLN A 474 -16.14 -24.37 -3.56
N GLY A 475 -15.82 -25.42 -2.81
CA GLY A 475 -16.63 -26.63 -2.74
C GLY A 475 -17.97 -26.37 -2.08
N ALA A 476 -17.99 -25.61 -0.98
CA ALA A 476 -19.23 -25.20 -0.32
C ALA A 476 -20.11 -24.34 -1.22
N ILE A 477 -19.52 -23.41 -1.99
CA ILE A 477 -20.25 -22.54 -2.93
C ILE A 477 -20.87 -23.36 -4.05
N VAL A 478 -20.10 -24.26 -4.68
CA VAL A 478 -20.61 -25.17 -5.71
C VAL A 478 -21.76 -26.04 -5.16
N ASN A 479 -21.60 -26.58 -3.95
CA ASN A 479 -22.64 -27.39 -3.30
C ASN A 479 -23.91 -26.57 -3.01
N ALA A 480 -23.76 -25.31 -2.59
CA ALA A 480 -24.89 -24.42 -2.34
C ALA A 480 -25.68 -24.14 -3.63
N ILE A 481 -25.00 -23.81 -4.73
CA ILE A 481 -25.63 -23.62 -6.05
C ILE A 481 -26.35 -24.91 -6.50
N ASN A 482 -25.69 -26.06 -6.35
CA ASN A 482 -26.26 -27.37 -6.71
C ASN A 482 -27.43 -27.82 -5.81
N SER A 483 -27.64 -27.16 -4.67
CA SER A 483 -28.75 -27.46 -3.76
C SER A 483 -30.04 -26.71 -4.09
N LEU A 484 -29.96 -25.66 -4.92
CA LEU A 484 -31.12 -24.87 -5.33
C LEU A 484 -32.13 -25.75 -6.08
N THR A 485 -33.43 -25.54 -5.83
CA THR A 485 -34.50 -26.30 -6.46
C THR A 485 -35.59 -25.36 -6.93
N ALA A 486 -35.95 -25.40 -8.21
CA ALA A 486 -37.08 -24.66 -8.76
C ALA A 486 -38.40 -25.23 -8.24
N GLN A 487 -39.15 -24.44 -7.50
CA GLN A 487 -40.46 -24.82 -6.99
C GLN A 487 -41.25 -23.57 -6.57
N GLY A 488 -42.57 -23.63 -6.71
CA GLY A 488 -43.45 -22.58 -6.17
C GLY A 488 -43.52 -21.36 -7.09
N GLY A 489 -43.66 -20.19 -6.48
CA GLY A 489 -43.85 -18.89 -7.15
C GLY A 489 -45.30 -18.41 -7.15
N GLY A 490 -46.27 -19.31 -7.29
CA GLY A 490 -47.69 -18.95 -7.20
C GLY A 490 -48.13 -18.07 -8.38
N ASP A 491 -48.20 -16.75 -8.16
CA ASP A 491 -48.54 -15.74 -9.17
C ASP A 491 -47.34 -14.89 -9.55
N THR A 492 -47.35 -14.31 -10.76
CA THR A 492 -46.36 -13.30 -11.15
C THR A 492 -46.98 -11.91 -10.98
N PRO A 493 -46.24 -10.88 -10.49
CA PRO A 493 -44.79 -10.79 -10.17
C PRO A 493 -44.35 -11.58 -8.91
N GLU A 494 -43.04 -11.63 -8.58
CA GLU A 494 -42.43 -12.43 -7.49
C GLU A 494 -41.77 -11.57 -6.36
N PHE A 495 -41.34 -12.16 -5.22
CA PHE A 495 -40.70 -11.44 -4.08
C PHE A 495 -39.20 -11.16 -4.28
N VAL A 496 -38.86 -10.52 -5.40
CA VAL A 496 -37.50 -10.13 -5.77
C VAL A 496 -36.85 -9.22 -4.71
N LEU A 497 -37.61 -8.31 -4.10
CA LEU A 497 -37.05 -7.32 -3.17
C LEU A 497 -36.64 -7.98 -1.85
N SER A 498 -37.38 -9.00 -1.39
CA SER A 498 -36.95 -9.84 -0.27
C SER A 498 -35.61 -10.54 -0.55
N GLY A 499 -35.41 -11.07 -1.76
CA GLY A 499 -34.14 -11.70 -2.14
C GLY A 499 -32.94 -10.76 -2.03
N VAL A 500 -33.09 -9.54 -2.56
CA VAL A 500 -32.04 -8.51 -2.45
C VAL A 500 -31.83 -8.08 -1.01
N ARG A 501 -32.90 -7.95 -0.21
CA ARG A 501 -32.82 -7.51 1.20
C ARG A 501 -32.19 -8.55 2.11
N GLU A 502 -32.41 -9.84 1.83
CA GLU A 502 -31.69 -10.93 2.50
C GLU A 502 -30.19 -10.85 2.21
N ALA A 503 -29.79 -10.64 0.95
CA ALA A 503 -28.39 -10.47 0.59
C ALA A 503 -27.76 -9.22 1.25
N ILE A 504 -28.48 -8.10 1.35
CA ILE A 504 -28.01 -6.91 2.06
C ILE A 504 -27.71 -7.21 3.54
N GLY A 505 -28.41 -8.18 4.16
CA GLY A 505 -28.22 -8.57 5.56
C GLY A 505 -27.01 -9.47 5.85
N LEU A 506 -26.22 -9.87 4.84
CA LEU A 506 -25.03 -10.69 5.01
C LEU A 506 -23.91 -9.94 5.76
N ASP A 507 -22.93 -10.69 6.28
CA ASP A 507 -21.75 -10.15 6.99
C ASP A 507 -20.68 -9.66 5.99
N TRP A 508 -21.04 -8.61 5.25
CA TRP A 508 -20.18 -7.94 4.28
C TRP A 508 -18.91 -7.39 4.94
N PHE A 509 -17.80 -7.40 4.21
CA PHE A 509 -16.54 -6.90 4.74
C PHE A 509 -16.63 -5.39 5.00
N ASP A 510 -16.36 -4.98 6.24
CA ASP A 510 -16.45 -3.59 6.65
C ASP A 510 -15.52 -2.68 5.81
N GLY A 511 -16.09 -1.63 5.22
CA GLY A 511 -15.34 -0.65 4.44
C GLY A 511 -15.15 -0.98 2.96
N GLN A 512 -15.58 -2.16 2.49
CA GLN A 512 -15.59 -2.52 1.06
C GLN A 512 -16.96 -2.25 0.43
N THR A 513 -16.98 -1.96 -0.88
CA THR A 513 -18.22 -2.03 -1.67
C THR A 513 -18.51 -3.50 -1.93
N GLY A 514 -19.74 -3.97 -1.71
CA GLY A 514 -20.15 -5.35 -2.00
C GLY A 514 -20.97 -5.46 -3.28
N THR A 515 -20.96 -6.62 -3.93
CA THR A 515 -21.68 -6.86 -5.19
C THR A 515 -22.83 -7.84 -4.98
N ILE A 516 -24.03 -7.48 -5.43
CA ILE A 516 -25.20 -8.37 -5.49
C ILE A 516 -25.49 -8.65 -6.96
N LEU A 517 -25.48 -9.92 -7.36
CA LEU A 517 -25.94 -10.34 -8.68
C LEU A 517 -27.31 -11.00 -8.57
N LEU A 518 -28.34 -10.29 -9.05
CA LEU A 518 -29.73 -10.70 -9.02
C LEU A 518 -30.12 -11.45 -10.30
N ILE A 519 -30.61 -12.67 -10.17
CA ILE A 519 -30.89 -13.60 -11.28
C ILE A 519 -32.33 -14.08 -11.17
N GLY A 520 -33.16 -13.84 -12.19
CA GLY A 520 -34.57 -14.25 -12.19
C GLY A 520 -35.32 -13.89 -13.48
N ASP A 521 -36.50 -14.46 -13.69
CA ASP A 521 -37.30 -14.33 -14.91
C ASP A 521 -38.59 -13.50 -14.76
N ALA A 522 -39.04 -13.26 -13.52
CA ALA A 522 -40.21 -12.46 -13.20
C ALA A 522 -39.90 -11.03 -12.76
N ALA A 523 -40.90 -10.15 -12.84
CA ALA A 523 -40.84 -8.82 -12.25
C ALA A 523 -40.93 -8.88 -10.71
N ALA A 524 -40.53 -7.81 -10.03
CA ALA A 524 -40.72 -7.65 -8.58
C ALA A 524 -42.16 -7.22 -8.26
N LYS A 525 -42.75 -7.74 -7.18
CA LYS A 525 -43.89 -7.09 -6.52
C LYS A 525 -43.40 -5.80 -5.86
N ASP A 526 -43.95 -4.64 -6.25
CA ASP A 526 -43.53 -3.31 -5.73
C ASP A 526 -44.76 -2.40 -5.52
N PRO A 527 -45.16 -2.10 -4.27
CA PRO A 527 -44.61 -2.62 -3.02
C PRO A 527 -44.82 -4.13 -2.90
N GLU A 528 -43.82 -4.82 -2.34
CA GLU A 528 -43.87 -6.25 -2.08
C GLU A 528 -44.86 -6.54 -0.92
N PRO A 529 -45.85 -7.43 -1.11
CA PRO A 529 -46.77 -7.82 -0.05
C PRO A 529 -46.03 -8.43 1.14
N LEU A 530 -46.62 -8.36 2.33
CA LEU A 530 -46.06 -8.86 3.60
C LEU A 530 -44.81 -8.12 4.11
N SER A 531 -43.75 -7.98 3.31
CA SER A 531 -42.52 -7.28 3.68
C SER A 531 -42.66 -5.75 3.61
N GLY A 532 -43.52 -5.25 2.71
CA GLY A 532 -43.69 -3.82 2.44
C GLY A 532 -42.49 -3.17 1.75
N PHE A 533 -41.54 -3.96 1.24
CA PHE A 533 -40.38 -3.43 0.55
C PHE A 533 -40.79 -2.79 -0.77
N THR A 534 -40.12 -1.68 -1.09
CA THR A 534 -40.25 -1.01 -2.40
C THR A 534 -38.90 -0.94 -3.08
N THR A 535 -38.88 -0.85 -4.41
CA THR A 535 -37.64 -0.69 -5.18
C THR A 535 -36.77 0.44 -4.64
N ILE A 536 -37.39 1.60 -4.36
CA ILE A 536 -36.70 2.77 -3.82
C ILE A 536 -36.12 2.48 -2.43
N SER A 537 -36.87 1.83 -1.54
CA SER A 537 -36.37 1.50 -0.21
C SER A 537 -35.19 0.53 -0.26
N THR A 538 -35.24 -0.45 -1.17
CA THR A 538 -34.17 -1.44 -1.34
C THR A 538 -32.90 -0.79 -1.89
N ILE A 539 -33.01 0.10 -2.87
CA ILE A 539 -31.89 0.90 -3.37
C ILE A 539 -31.26 1.71 -2.23
N ASN A 540 -32.06 2.42 -1.43
CA ASN A 540 -31.53 3.25 -0.35
C ASN A 540 -30.78 2.43 0.71
N VAL A 541 -31.28 1.23 1.05
CA VAL A 541 -30.60 0.36 2.03
C VAL A 541 -29.35 -0.28 1.41
N ALA A 542 -29.39 -0.69 0.14
CA ALA A 542 -28.19 -1.17 -0.57
C ALA A 542 -27.09 -0.11 -0.57
N LEU A 543 -27.42 1.13 -0.97
CA LEU A 543 -26.48 2.25 -0.98
C LEU A 543 -25.94 2.59 0.42
N ALA A 544 -26.78 2.53 1.46
CA ALA A 544 -26.34 2.76 2.84
C ALA A 544 -25.32 1.70 3.33
N ASN A 545 -25.39 0.49 2.78
CA ASN A 545 -24.44 -0.60 3.05
C ASN A 545 -23.35 -0.70 1.97
N ARG A 546 -23.24 0.28 1.07
CA ARG A 546 -22.26 0.31 -0.03
C ARG A 546 -22.36 -0.93 -0.94
N LEU A 547 -23.57 -1.35 -1.26
CA LEU A 547 -23.84 -2.51 -2.11
C LEU A 547 -24.32 -2.06 -3.49
N VAL A 548 -23.75 -2.66 -4.53
CA VAL A 548 -24.13 -2.47 -5.93
C VAL A 548 -24.92 -3.67 -6.41
N ILE A 549 -26.07 -3.44 -7.04
CA ILE A 549 -26.94 -4.49 -7.54
C ILE A 549 -26.76 -4.57 -9.06
N HIS A 550 -26.40 -5.74 -9.57
CA HIS A 550 -26.44 -6.06 -10.98
C HIS A 550 -27.60 -7.00 -11.27
N GLY A 551 -28.24 -6.86 -12.42
CA GLY A 551 -29.34 -7.73 -12.84
C GLY A 551 -28.95 -8.63 -14.00
N LEU A 552 -29.35 -9.91 -13.90
CA LEU A 552 -29.33 -10.89 -14.98
C LEU A 552 -30.77 -11.37 -15.23
N PRO A 553 -31.62 -10.52 -15.82
CA PRO A 553 -33.02 -10.81 -16.05
C PRO A 553 -33.23 -11.84 -17.18
N GLN A 554 -34.12 -12.80 -16.94
CA GLN A 554 -34.53 -13.82 -17.90
C GLN A 554 -35.91 -13.46 -18.47
N GLY A 555 -35.92 -12.45 -19.35
CA GLY A 555 -37.14 -11.95 -19.99
C GLY A 555 -37.36 -10.46 -19.75
N SER A 556 -38.28 -9.87 -20.53
CA SER A 556 -38.51 -8.43 -20.53
C SER A 556 -39.18 -7.91 -19.25
N ALA A 557 -39.97 -8.74 -18.57
CA ALA A 557 -40.61 -8.39 -17.30
C ALA A 557 -39.59 -8.22 -16.17
N ALA A 558 -38.72 -9.23 -15.96
CA ALA A 558 -37.58 -9.12 -15.05
C ALA A 558 -36.67 -7.95 -15.44
N ALA A 559 -36.37 -7.78 -16.73
CA ALA A 559 -35.48 -6.70 -17.16
C ALA A 559 -36.02 -5.32 -16.81
N ALA A 560 -37.32 -5.08 -17.06
CA ALA A 560 -37.98 -3.83 -16.70
C ALA A 560 -37.95 -3.58 -15.18
N SER A 561 -38.05 -4.64 -14.36
CA SER A 561 -38.06 -4.54 -12.90
C SER A 561 -36.66 -4.46 -12.26
N PHE A 562 -35.65 -5.08 -12.85
CA PHE A 562 -34.29 -5.10 -12.32
C PHE A 562 -33.52 -3.82 -12.70
N THR A 563 -33.86 -3.22 -13.85
CA THR A 563 -33.19 -2.00 -14.35
C THR A 563 -33.17 -0.85 -13.33
N PRO A 564 -34.27 -0.53 -12.62
CA PRO A 564 -34.23 0.52 -11.59
C PRO A 564 -33.36 0.16 -10.39
N LEU A 565 -33.32 -1.11 -9.95
CA LEU A 565 -32.44 -1.56 -8.86
C LEU A 565 -30.97 -1.41 -9.25
N ALA A 566 -30.64 -1.83 -10.47
CA ALA A 566 -29.29 -1.72 -11.00
C ALA A 566 -28.87 -0.26 -11.17
N ASN A 567 -29.62 0.53 -11.94
CA ASN A 567 -29.32 1.94 -12.16
C ASN A 567 -29.29 2.75 -10.85
N GLY A 568 -30.18 2.44 -9.91
CA GLY A 568 -30.25 3.13 -8.62
C GLY A 568 -29.04 2.89 -7.72
N THR A 569 -28.29 1.81 -7.95
CA THR A 569 -27.08 1.46 -7.21
C THR A 569 -25.81 1.55 -8.06
N SER A 570 -25.88 2.16 -9.25
CA SER A 570 -24.79 2.23 -10.24
C SER A 570 -24.35 0.87 -10.80
N GLY A 571 -25.19 -0.16 -10.72
CA GLY A 571 -24.95 -1.46 -11.34
C GLY A 571 -25.49 -1.56 -12.77
N SER A 572 -25.32 -2.75 -13.35
CA SER A 572 -25.60 -3.01 -14.77
C SER A 572 -26.63 -4.12 -14.97
N ILE A 573 -27.33 -4.07 -16.11
CA ILE A 573 -28.16 -5.17 -16.61
C ILE A 573 -27.39 -5.93 -17.67
N PHE A 574 -27.29 -7.24 -17.48
CA PHE A 574 -26.67 -8.16 -18.43
C PHE A 574 -27.74 -8.87 -19.27
N SER A 575 -27.46 -9.12 -20.54
CA SER A 575 -28.39 -9.74 -21.48
C SER A 575 -27.82 -11.03 -22.08
N SER A 576 -28.44 -12.18 -21.80
CA SER A 576 -28.72 -13.31 -22.71
C SER A 576 -29.21 -14.54 -21.91
N SER A 577 -29.81 -15.51 -22.62
CA SER A 577 -30.34 -16.78 -22.12
C SER A 577 -29.35 -17.96 -22.16
N ASP A 578 -28.07 -17.74 -22.49
CA ASP A 578 -27.11 -18.83 -22.69
C ASP A 578 -26.03 -18.91 -21.59
N TYR A 579 -25.67 -20.14 -21.21
CA TYR A 579 -24.60 -20.52 -20.26
C TYR A 579 -23.32 -19.66 -20.31
N PRO A 580 -22.73 -19.31 -21.48
CA PRO A 580 -21.52 -18.48 -21.54
C PRO A 580 -21.74 -17.05 -21.01
N THR A 581 -22.98 -16.57 -21.04
CA THR A 581 -23.32 -15.20 -20.65
C THR A 581 -23.54 -15.06 -19.14
N ILE A 582 -23.96 -16.11 -18.44
CA ILE A 582 -23.99 -16.11 -16.95
C ILE A 582 -22.57 -16.00 -16.42
N VAL A 583 -21.66 -16.81 -16.96
CA VAL A 583 -20.22 -16.71 -16.68
C VAL A 583 -19.69 -15.30 -17.00
N GLN A 584 -20.04 -14.72 -18.15
CA GLN A 584 -19.62 -13.36 -18.50
C GLN A 584 -20.22 -12.29 -17.60
N ALA A 585 -21.47 -12.43 -17.15
CA ALA A 585 -22.15 -11.48 -16.28
C ALA A 585 -21.57 -11.53 -14.87
N VAL A 586 -21.32 -12.73 -14.35
CA VAL A 586 -20.64 -12.98 -13.08
C VAL A 586 -19.19 -12.48 -13.14
N THR A 587 -18.48 -12.81 -14.22
CA THR A 587 -17.11 -12.33 -14.48
C THR A 587 -17.08 -10.82 -14.61
N ALA A 588 -17.99 -10.21 -15.37
CA ALA A 588 -18.07 -8.77 -15.56
C ALA A 588 -18.45 -8.08 -14.25
N ALA A 589 -19.45 -8.55 -13.50
CA ALA A 589 -19.76 -7.99 -12.18
C ALA A 589 -18.55 -8.00 -11.24
N CYS A 590 -17.70 -9.04 -11.31
CA CYS A 590 -16.46 -9.11 -10.53
C CYS A 590 -15.25 -8.39 -11.16
N SER A 591 -15.31 -8.07 -12.45
CA SER A 591 -14.23 -7.43 -13.23
C SER A 591 -14.55 -5.98 -13.60
N LEU A 592 -15.74 -5.47 -13.28
CA LEU A 592 -16.19 -4.14 -13.65
C LEU A 592 -15.60 -3.12 -12.65
N PRO A 593 -14.76 -2.18 -13.11
CA PRO A 593 -14.30 -1.05 -12.30
C PRO A 593 -15.42 -0.05 -11.97
N GLU A 594 -16.65 -0.25 -12.49
CA GLU A 594 -17.73 0.74 -12.50
C GLU A 594 -18.58 0.76 -11.21
N GLY A 595 -18.54 -0.29 -10.39
CA GLY A 595 -19.25 -0.36 -9.10
C GLY A 595 -18.68 0.56 -8.00
N CYS A 596 -17.58 1.25 -8.27
CA CYS A 596 -16.96 2.22 -7.34
C CYS A 596 -17.30 3.68 -7.67
N THR A 597 -18.32 3.96 -8.48
CA THR A 597 -18.75 5.34 -8.77
C THR A 597 -19.65 5.91 -7.66
N ARG A 598 -19.40 7.17 -7.28
CA ARG A 598 -20.15 7.93 -6.27
C ARG A 598 -21.67 7.82 -6.48
N ILE A 599 -22.38 7.55 -5.38
CA ILE A 599 -23.79 7.90 -5.19
C ILE A 599 -23.96 9.40 -5.48
N PRO A 600 -24.81 9.82 -6.44
CA PRO A 600 -25.20 11.22 -6.53
C PRO A 600 -25.87 11.60 -5.21
N GLN A 601 -25.28 12.55 -4.46
CA GLN A 601 -26.02 13.25 -3.42
C GLN A 601 -27.21 13.95 -4.09
N LEU A 602 -28.38 13.31 -4.03
CA LEU A 602 -29.65 13.99 -4.25
C LEU A 602 -29.83 14.98 -3.10
N TYR A 603 -29.29 16.18 -3.30
CA TYR A 603 -29.69 17.37 -2.56
C TYR A 603 -31.20 17.55 -2.75
N GLY A 604 -31.95 17.37 -1.68
CA GLY A 604 -33.31 17.87 -1.56
C GLY A 604 -34.31 16.86 -1.04
N MET A 605 -34.37 16.66 0.27
CA MET A 605 -35.67 16.69 0.97
C MET A 605 -35.46 17.01 2.45
N HIS A 606 -36.39 17.79 2.96
CA HIS A 606 -36.33 18.55 4.19
C HIS A 606 -36.09 17.72 5.45
N SER A 607 -35.32 18.32 6.36
CA SER A 607 -35.40 18.12 7.80
C SER A 607 -36.85 17.88 8.25
N VAL A 608 -37.16 16.65 8.66
CA VAL A 608 -38.26 16.40 9.59
C VAL A 608 -37.64 15.96 10.91
N ARG A 609 -37.85 16.82 11.90
CA ARG A 609 -37.40 16.65 13.28
C ARG A 609 -37.99 15.37 13.87
N LYS A 610 -37.19 14.73 14.72
CA LYS A 610 -37.59 13.78 15.75
C LYS A 610 -38.95 14.15 16.36
N LEU A 611 -39.90 13.22 16.30
CA LEU A 611 -40.75 12.79 17.42
C LEU A 611 -41.04 11.30 17.24
#